data_AF-A0A962IZA0-F1
#
_entry.id   AF-A0A962IZA0-F1
#
_cell.length_a   1.000
_cell.length_b   1.000
_cell.length_c   1.000
_cell.angle_alpha   90.00
_cell.angle_beta   90.00
_cell.angle_gamma   90.00
#
_symmetry.space_group_name_H-M   'P 1'
#
loop_
_entity.id
_entity.type
_entity.pdbx_description
1 polymer ?
#
loop_
_entity_poly.entity_id
_entity_poly.type
_entity_poly.pdbx_seq_one_letter_code
_entity_poly.pdbx_strand_id
1 'polypeptide(L)' 'MRVSFLQQPDGRTVVTLRQLHPSKEQRNAVLSFNAVELGFQTLDKMAAYGNSLKAQ' A
#
# COMPACT_ATOMS: atom_id res chain seq x y z
N MET A 1 -0.79 7.32 -8.54
CA MET A 1 -0.40 6.43 -7.42
C MET A 1 0.85 6.96 -6.74
N ARG A 2 0.82 7.14 -5.42
CA ARG A 2 2.01 7.53 -4.63
C ARG A 2 2.23 6.52 -3.50
N VAL A 3 3.47 6.05 -3.37
CA VAL A 3 3.93 5.25 -2.23
C VAL A 3 4.95 6.08 -1.46
N SER A 4 4.84 6.12 -0.13
CA SER A 4 5.83 6.78 0.73
C SER A 4 6.29 5.86 1.84
N PHE A 5 7.57 5.94 2.16
CA PHE A 5 8.23 5.20 3.23
C PHE A 5 8.67 6.18 4.30
N LEU A 6 8.32 5.92 5.55
CA LEU A 6 8.74 6.71 6.69
C LEU A 6 9.38 5.79 7.73
N GLN A 7 10.64 6.07 8.04
CA GLN A 7 11.35 5.36 9.09
C GLN A 7 10.78 5.72 10.46
N GLN A 8 10.64 4.73 11.34
CA GLN A 8 10.21 4.91 12.72
C GLN A 8 11.39 4.71 13.70
N PRO A 9 11.33 5.31 14.91
CA PRO A 9 12.39 5.19 15.92
C PRO A 9 12.68 3.75 16.37
N ASP A 10 11.71 2.85 16.24
CA ASP A 10 11.82 1.43 16.59
C ASP A 10 12.42 0.56 15.45
N GLY A 11 12.95 1.20 14.40
CA GLY A 11 13.53 0.53 13.25
C GLY A 11 12.50 -0.03 12.25
N ARG A 12 11.20 0.11 12.51
CA ARG A 12 10.15 -0.23 11.53
C ARG A 12 10.02 0.86 10.46
N THR A 13 9.34 0.53 9.37
CA THR A 13 8.99 1.48 8.30
C THR A 13 7.49 1.52 8.12
N VAL A 14 6.90 2.71 8.22
CA VAL A 14 5.51 2.93 7.82
C VAL A 14 5.45 3.10 6.31
N VAL A 15 4.58 2.33 5.67
CA VAL A 15 4.32 2.41 4.23
C VAL A 15 2.91 2.94 4.02
N THR A 16 2.80 4.02 3.23
CA THR A 16 1.51 4.60 2.85
C THR A 16 1.33 4.49 1.34
N LEU A 17 0.22 3.87 0.92
CA LEU A 17 -0.25 3.88 -0.47
C LEU A 17 -1.39 4.88 -0.59
N ARG A 18 -1.23 5.89 -1.46
CA ARG A 18 -2.26 6.88 -1.75
C ARG A 18 -2.64 6.86 -3.22
N GLN A 19 -3.94 6.74 -3.47
CA GLN A 19 -4.56 6.97 -4.78
C GLN A 19 -5.31 8.30 -4.72
N LEU A 20 -4.92 9.24 -5.59
CA LEU A 20 -5.65 10.49 -5.80
C LEU A 20 -6.49 10.32 -7.05
N HIS A 21 -7.76 10.68 -6.97
CA HIS A 21 -8.71 10.61 -8.07
C HIS A 21 -9.09 12.01 -8.51
N PRO A 22 -9.10 12.30 -9.83
CA PRO A 22 -9.53 13.59 -10.39
C PRO A 22 -10.94 14.04 -10.01
N SER A 23 -11.86 13.11 -9.75
CA SER A 23 -13.23 13.41 -9.32
C SER A 23 -13.75 12.45 -8.26
N LYS A 24 -14.86 12.85 -7.62
CA LYS A 24 -15.57 12.03 -6.63
C LYS A 24 -16.17 10.78 -7.27
N GLU A 25 -16.70 10.89 -8.48
CA GLU A 25 -17.30 9.79 -9.25
C GLU A 25 -16.23 8.73 -9.53
N GLN A 26 -15.05 9.14 -9.99
CA GLN A 26 -13.95 8.21 -10.25
C GLN A 26 -13.42 7.57 -8.96
N ARG A 27 -13.31 8.34 -7.86
CA ARG A 27 -12.98 7.79 -6.55
C ARG A 27 -13.98 6.70 -6.13
N ASN A 28 -15.26 6.98 -6.26
CA ASN A 28 -16.32 6.07 -5.82
C ASN A 28 -16.36 4.80 -6.67
N ALA A 29 -16.18 4.91 -7.99
CA ALA A 29 -16.11 3.75 -8.88
C ALA A 29 -14.95 2.81 -8.53
N VAL A 30 -13.78 3.37 -8.20
CA VAL A 30 -12.62 2.58 -7.78
C VAL A 30 -12.83 1.96 -6.39
N LEU A 31 -13.41 2.71 -5.45
CA LEU A 31 -13.73 2.17 -4.11
C LEU A 31 -14.74 1.01 -4.18
N SER A 32 -15.75 1.09 -5.06
CA SER A 32 -16.71 0.00 -5.26
C SER A 32 -16.11 -1.29 -5.83
N PHE A 33 -14.87 -1.24 -6.31
CA PHE A 33 -14.13 -2.40 -6.82
C PHE A 33 -13.29 -3.10 -5.73
N ASN A 34 -13.54 -2.87 -4.44
CA ASN A 34 -12.73 -3.39 -3.33
C ASN A 34 -11.23 -3.01 -3.46
N ALA A 35 -10.95 -1.83 -4.02
CA ALA A 35 -9.58 -1.39 -4.27
C ALA A 35 -8.75 -1.23 -2.97
N VAL A 36 -9.42 -1.08 -1.82
CA VAL A 36 -8.76 -1.00 -0.51
C VAL A 36 -8.18 -2.36 -0.12
N GLU A 37 -8.99 -3.42 -0.12
CA GLU A 37 -8.56 -4.79 0.15
C GLU A 37 -7.48 -5.26 -0.83
N LEU A 38 -7.61 -4.96 -2.12
CA LEU A 38 -6.58 -5.26 -3.11
C LEU A 38 -5.26 -4.52 -2.84
N GLY A 39 -5.36 -3.28 -2.34
CA GLY A 39 -4.20 -2.52 -1.87
C GLY A 39 -3.50 -3.19 -0.70
N PHE A 40 -4.25 -3.68 0.30
CA PHE A 40 -3.68 -4.41 1.43
C PHE A 40 -3.03 -5.73 1.01
N GLN A 41 -3.66 -6.52 0.13
CA GLN A 41 -3.04 -7.74 -0.40
C GLN A 41 -1.70 -7.46 -1.11
N THR A 42 -1.60 -6.32 -1.79
CA THR A 42 -0.34 -5.90 -2.43
C THR A 42 0.74 -5.61 -1.38
N LEU A 43 0.39 -4.93 -0.28
CA LEU A 43 1.32 -4.64 0.81
C LEU A 43 1.73 -5.91 1.56
N ASP A 44 0.82 -6.87 1.75
CA ASP A 44 1.13 -8.16 2.37
C ASP A 44 2.12 -8.97 1.54
N LYS A 45 1.92 -9.03 0.21
CA LYS A 45 2.86 -9.68 -0.71
C LYS A 45 4.23 -9.00 -0.70
N MET A 46 4.26 -7.67 -0.63
CA MET A 46 5.50 -6.91 -0.50
C MET A 46 6.23 -7.25 0.80
N ALA A 47 5.51 -7.36 1.93
CA ALA A 47 6.09 -7.76 3.21
C ALA A 47 6.66 -9.19 3.15
N ALA A 48 5.91 -10.14 2.57
CA ALA A 48 6.35 -11.52 2.38
C ALA A 48 7.62 -11.59 1.51
N TYR A 49 7.65 -10.86 0.40
CA TYR A 49 8.83 -10.77 -0.46
C TYR A 49 10.02 -10.18 0.27
N GLY A 50 9.86 -9.05 0.97
CA GLY A 50 10.93 -8.43 1.75
C GLY A 50 11.50 -9.36 2.83
N ASN A 51 10.65 -10.14 3.51
CA ASN A 51 11.09 -11.16 4.47
C ASN A 51 11.86 -12.30 3.78
N SER A 52 11.45 -12.73 2.59
CA SER A 52 12.16 -13.77 1.82
C SER A 52 13.57 -13.34 1.39
N LEU A 53 13.80 -12.04 1.22
CA LEU A 53 15.12 -11.49 0.91
C LEU A 53 16.03 -11.44 2.14
N LYS A 54 15.47 -11.23 3.34
CA LYS A 54 16.26 -11.23 4.60
C LYS A 54 16.70 -12.63 5.04
N ALA A 55 16.03 -13.67 4.55
CA ALA A 55 16.32 -15.06 4.88
C ALA A 55 17.39 -15.70 3.98
N GLN A 56 17.87 -14.97 2.96
CA GLN A 56 18.98 -15.34 2.07
C GLN A 56 20.27 -14.70 2.59
#